data_AF-A0A534ILW0-F1
#
_entry.id   AF-A0A534ILW0-F1
#
_cell.length_a   1.000
_cell.length_b   1.000
_cell.length_c   1.000
_cell.angle_alpha   90.00
_cell.angle_beta   90.00
_cell.angle_gamma   90.00
#
_symmetry.space_group_name_H-M   'P 1'
#
loop_
_entity.id
_entity.type
_entity.pdbx_description
1 polymer ?
#
loop_
_entity_poly.entity_id
_entity_poly.type
_entity_poly.pdbx_seq_one_letter_code
_entity_poly.pdbx_strand_id
1 'polypeptide(L)'
;MASPAESLSFLEKKVLLALKEKSPATPEEIAKAGKFKELVEVMNAASWLVSKGLVTMRERVVRHYRLAKKVWATKALPERRLLRELRKAHGKSD
;
A
#
# COMPACT_ATOMS: atom_id res chain seq x y z
N MET A 1 -4.85 39.21 -12.80
CA MET A 1 -3.96 38.06 -13.09
C MET A 1 -3.93 37.20 -11.84
N ALA A 2 -4.22 35.90 -11.94
CA ALA A 2 -4.15 35.00 -10.80
C ALA A 2 -2.71 34.95 -10.27
N SER A 3 -2.53 34.91 -8.96
CA SER A 3 -1.19 34.85 -8.36
C SER A 3 -0.46 33.56 -8.81
N PRO A 4 0.88 33.53 -8.83
CA PRO A 4 1.63 32.32 -9.20
C PRO A 4 1.21 31.08 -8.38
N ALA A 5 0.81 31.29 -7.12
CA ALA A 5 0.28 30.28 -6.22
C ALA A 5 -1.10 29.74 -6.63
N GLU A 6 -1.94 30.56 -7.28
CA GLU A 6 -3.25 30.16 -7.80
C GLU A 6 -3.16 29.43 -9.14
N SER A 7 -2.08 29.63 -9.91
CA SER A 7 -1.91 28.95 -11.19
C SER A 7 -1.50 27.48 -11.03
N LEU A 8 -2.04 26.60 -11.88
CA LEU A 8 -1.62 25.20 -11.96
C LEU A 8 -0.39 25.06 -12.87
N SER A 9 0.63 24.38 -12.36
CA SER A 9 1.78 23.92 -13.15
C SER A 9 1.37 22.90 -14.20
N PHE A 10 2.28 22.65 -15.15
CA PHE A 10 2.07 21.65 -16.19
C PHE A 10 1.78 20.26 -15.63
N LEU A 11 2.55 19.81 -14.63
CA LEU A 11 2.38 18.48 -14.04
C LEU A 11 1.06 18.36 -13.27
N GLU A 12 0.65 19.41 -12.54
CA GLU A 12 -0.65 19.44 -11.86
C GLU A 12 -1.82 19.32 -12.86
N LYS A 13 -1.79 20.08 -13.96
CA LYS A 13 -2.80 19.95 -15.02
C LYS A 13 -2.82 18.55 -15.61
N LYS A 14 -1.65 17.96 -15.84
CA LYS A 14 -1.50 16.60 -16.39
C LYS A 14 -2.10 15.56 -15.44
N VAL A 15 -1.89 15.69 -14.13
CA VAL A 15 -2.54 14.83 -13.12
C VAL A 15 -4.07 14.98 -13.17
N LEU A 16 -4.59 16.21 -13.21
CA LEU A 16 -6.03 16.43 -13.28
C LEU A 16 -6.66 15.88 -14.57
N LEU A 17 -5.96 15.98 -15.71
CA LEU A 17 -6.41 15.38 -16.97
C LEU A 17 -6.42 13.86 -16.89
N ALA A 18 -5.42 13.23 -16.28
CA ALA A 18 -5.40 11.79 -16.08
C ALA A 18 -6.53 11.33 -15.13
N LEU A 19 -6.83 12.10 -14.08
CA LEU A 19 -7.94 11.84 -13.16
C LEU A 19 -9.31 12.03 -13.81
N LYS A 20 -9.44 12.90 -14.82
CA LYS A 20 -10.68 13.07 -15.58
C LYS A 20 -11.10 11.78 -16.28
N GLU A 21 -10.14 11.02 -16.81
CA GLU A 21 -10.40 9.75 -17.49
C GLU A 21 -10.70 8.62 -16.49
N LYS A 22 -10.11 8.67 -15.28
CA LYS A 22 -10.30 7.66 -14.24
C LYS A 22 -10.16 8.26 -12.84
N SER A 23 -11.25 8.28 -12.09
CA SER A 23 -11.29 8.67 -10.67
C SER A 23 -12.26 7.77 -9.89
N PRO A 24 -11.89 7.24 -8.71
CA PRO A 24 -10.58 7.34 -8.07
C PRO A 24 -9.50 6.54 -8.83
N ALA A 25 -8.24 6.97 -8.69
CA ALA A 25 -7.08 6.29 -9.28
C ALA A 25 -5.89 6.30 -8.32
N THR A 26 -5.03 5.28 -8.41
CA THR A 26 -3.77 5.25 -7.65
C THR A 26 -2.69 6.11 -8.34
N PRO A 27 -1.65 6.54 -7.62
CA PRO A 27 -0.53 7.27 -8.22
C PRO A 27 0.10 6.55 -9.43
N GLU A 28 0.20 5.22 -9.39
CA GLU A 28 0.74 4.39 -10.48
C GLU A 28 -0.18 4.40 -11.71
N GLU A 29 -1.50 4.37 -11.50
CA GLU A 29 -2.47 4.46 -12.59
C GLU A 29 -2.43 5.84 -13.25
N ILE A 30 -2.31 6.91 -12.45
CA ILE A 30 -2.15 8.28 -12.94
C ILE A 30 -0.84 8.44 -13.71
N ALA A 31 0.26 7.85 -13.22
CA ALA A 31 1.56 7.87 -13.89
C ALA A 31 1.48 7.24 -15.27
N LYS A 32 0.81 6.07 -15.38
CA LYS A 32 0.60 5.35 -16.63
C LYS A 32 -0.31 6.11 -17.59
N ALA A 33 -1.48 6.55 -17.13
CA ALA A 33 -2.46 7.25 -17.96
C ALA A 33 -1.90 8.60 -18.47
N GLY A 34 -1.23 9.34 -17.58
CA GLY A 34 -0.61 10.61 -17.89
C GLY A 34 0.76 10.50 -18.54
N LYS A 35 1.31 9.31 -18.82
CA LYS A 35 2.65 9.11 -19.39
C LYS A 35 3.73 9.93 -18.66
N PHE A 36 3.74 9.84 -17.33
CA PHE A 36 4.80 10.43 -16.51
C PHE A 36 6.07 9.60 -16.62
N LYS A 37 7.24 10.23 -16.45
CA LYS A 37 8.51 9.50 -16.52
C LYS A 37 8.77 8.76 -15.22
N GLU A 38 8.51 9.43 -14.11
CA GLU A 38 8.78 8.94 -12.76
C GLU A 38 7.55 9.12 -11.88
N LEU A 39 7.32 8.19 -10.96
CA LEU A 39 6.20 8.25 -10.01
C LEU A 39 6.29 9.50 -9.11
N VAL A 40 7.51 9.97 -8.83
CA VAL A 40 7.74 11.17 -8.01
C VAL A 40 7.14 12.43 -8.63
N GLU A 41 7.05 12.52 -9.95
CA GLU A 41 6.42 13.66 -10.64
C GLU A 41 4.92 13.72 -10.30
N VAL A 42 4.25 12.56 -10.31
CA VAL A 42 2.84 12.43 -9.94
C VAL A 42 2.64 12.75 -8.47
N MET A 43 3.48 12.18 -7.59
CA MET A 43 3.36 12.39 -6.15
C MET A 43 3.58 13.86 -5.76
N ASN A 44 4.56 14.54 -6.37
CA ASN A 44 4.81 15.95 -6.13
C ASN A 44 3.63 16.81 -6.61
N ALA A 45 3.16 16.60 -7.84
CA ALA A 45 2.01 17.34 -8.37
C ALA A 45 0.73 17.09 -7.57
N ALA A 46 0.46 15.84 -7.15
CA ALA A 46 -0.67 15.50 -6.31
C ALA A 46 -0.59 16.20 -4.94
N SER A 47 0.60 16.31 -4.33
CA SER A 47 0.80 17.03 -3.07
C SER A 47 0.38 18.51 -3.17
N TRP A 48 0.76 19.18 -4.27
CA TRP A 48 0.33 20.55 -4.54
C TRP A 48 -1.17 20.68 -4.82
N LEU A 49 -1.76 19.72 -5.55
CA LEU A 49 -3.21 19.72 -5.78
C LEU A 49 -4.01 19.49 -4.49
N VAL A 50 -3.49 18.68 -3.57
CA VAL A 50 -4.07 18.48 -2.24
C VAL A 50 -3.98 19.77 -1.42
N SER A 51 -2.83 20.44 -1.39
CA SER A 51 -2.68 21.70 -0.64
C SER A 51 -3.56 22.84 -1.19
N LYS A 52 -3.83 22.82 -2.51
CA LYS A 52 -4.78 23.72 -3.18
C LYS A 52 -6.26 23.31 -3.00
N GLY A 53 -6.54 22.17 -2.37
CA GLY A 53 -7.90 21.67 -2.15
C GLY A 53 -8.62 21.14 -3.40
N LEU A 54 -7.88 20.85 -4.47
CA LEU A 54 -8.44 20.42 -5.75
C LEU A 54 -8.60 18.90 -5.86
N VAL A 55 -7.83 18.14 -5.08
CA VAL A 55 -7.94 16.68 -4.97
C VAL A 55 -7.80 16.25 -3.52
N THR A 56 -8.31 15.05 -3.22
CA THR A 56 -8.09 14.40 -1.92
C THR A 56 -7.28 13.13 -2.11
N MET A 57 -6.31 12.88 -1.23
CA MET A 57 -5.53 11.65 -1.23
C MET A 57 -5.92 10.80 -0.02
N ARG A 58 -6.19 9.51 -0.24
CA ARG A 58 -6.47 8.54 0.84
C ARG A 58 -5.38 7.49 0.82
N GLU A 59 -4.69 7.32 1.93
CA GLU A 59 -3.73 6.24 2.12
C GLU A 59 -4.42 5.02 2.72
N ARG A 60 -4.17 3.84 2.14
CA ARG A 60 -4.64 2.56 2.70
C ARG A 60 -3.45 1.61 2.80
N VAL A 61 -3.09 1.25 4.02
CA VAL A 61 -2.07 0.22 4.29
C VAL A 61 -2.75 -1.13 4.46
N VAL A 62 -2.39 -2.11 3.63
CA VAL A 62 -2.89 -3.49 3.73
C VAL A 62 -1.73 -4.41 4.10
N ARG A 63 -1.84 -5.08 5.26
CA ARG A 63 -0.85 -6.06 5.71
C ARG A 63 -1.32 -7.46 5.35
N HIS A 64 -0.50 -8.19 4.60
CA HIS A 64 -0.74 -9.59 4.29
C HIS A 64 0.20 -10.45 5.13
N TYR A 65 -0.36 -11.47 5.77
CA TYR A 65 0.39 -12.42 6.58
C TYR A 65 0.38 -13.78 5.90
N ARG A 66 1.51 -14.49 5.97
CA ARG A 66 1.65 -15.86 5.48
C ARG A 66 2.46 -16.65 6.50
N LEU A 67 2.19 -17.94 6.60
CA LEU A 67 3.07 -18.86 7.32
C LEU A 67 4.48 -18.80 6.71
N ALA A 68 5.50 -18.69 7.56
CA ALA A 68 6.88 -18.68 7.08
C ALA A 68 7.24 -19.99 6.35
N LYS A 69 6.63 -21.12 6.76
CA LYS A 69 6.72 -22.40 6.06
C LYS A 69 5.35 -23.09 6.02
N LYS A 70 4.94 -23.57 4.85
CA LYS A 70 3.66 -24.30 4.66
C LYS A 70 3.52 -25.52 5.58
N VAL A 71 4.64 -26.18 5.91
CA VAL A 71 4.68 -27.36 6.81
C VAL A 71 4.12 -27.07 8.21
N TRP A 72 4.12 -25.80 8.65
CA TRP A 72 3.54 -25.43 9.95
C TRP A 72 2.00 -25.46 9.97
N ALA A 73 1.34 -25.52 8.80
CA ALA A 73 -0.10 -25.75 8.74
C ALA A 73 -0.49 -27.20 9.06
N THR A 74 0.41 -28.16 8.77
CA THR A 74 0.10 -29.60 8.84
C THR A 74 0.85 -30.29 9.98
N LYS A 75 2.06 -29.85 10.29
CA LYS A 75 2.85 -30.39 11.41
C LYS A 75 2.29 -29.84 12.72
N ALA A 76 2.05 -30.72 13.68
CA ALA A 76 1.69 -30.31 15.02
C ALA A 76 2.77 -29.40 15.61
N LEU A 77 2.31 -28.32 16.25
CA LEU A 77 3.17 -27.36 16.93
C LEU A 77 4.10 -28.07 17.95
N PRO A 78 5.32 -27.55 18.18
CA PRO A 78 6.26 -28.13 19.14
C PRO A 78 5.64 -28.42 20.50
N GLU A 79 4.79 -27.53 21.00
CA GLU A 79 4.06 -27.66 22.27
C GLU A 79 3.10 -28.84 22.24
N ARG A 80 2.38 -29.05 21.12
CA ARG A 80 1.50 -30.22 20.94
C ARG A 80 2.28 -31.53 20.78
N ARG A 81 3.52 -31.46 20.32
CA ARG A 81 4.42 -32.63 20.28
C ARG A 81 4.91 -32.94 21.69
N LEU A 82 5.41 -31.93 22.41
CA LEU A 82 5.88 -32.03 23.79
C LEU A 82 4.79 -32.60 24.71
N LEU A 83 3.58 -32.06 24.67
CA LEU A 83 2.46 -32.54 25.48
C LEU A 83 2.12 -34.01 25.20
N ARG A 84 2.23 -34.47 23.95
CA ARG A 84 2.00 -35.88 23.61
C ARG A 84 3.08 -36.78 24.19
N GLU A 85 4.34 -36.36 24.11
CA GLU A 85 5.44 -37.13 24.70
C GLU A 85 5.36 -37.13 26.24
N LEU A 86 5.06 -36.00 26.88
CA LEU A 86 4.83 -35.94 28.33
C LEU A 86 3.65 -36.81 28.78
N ARG A 87 2.56 -36.87 28.01
CA ARG A 87 1.43 -37.77 28.30
C ARG A 87 1.84 -39.24 28.23
N LYS A 88 2.63 -39.64 27.23
CA LYS A 88 3.16 -41.01 27.13
C LYS A 88 4.10 -41.34 28.30
N ALA A 89 4.90 -40.35 28.73
CA ALA A 89 5.79 -40.48 29.86
C ALA A 89 5.09 -40.32 31.23
N HIS A 90 3.75 -40.29 31.28
CA HIS A 90 2.97 -40.07 32.51
C HIS A 90 3.40 -38.82 33.31
N GLY A 91 3.86 -37.77 32.63
CA GLY A 91 4.29 -36.52 33.25
C GLY A 91 5.71 -36.53 33.83
N LYS A 92 6.52 -37.56 33.56
CA LYS A 92 7.93 -37.60 33.96
C LYS A 92 8.85 -37.15 32.82
N SER A 93 9.83 -36.34 33.15
CA SER A 93 10.97 -36.00 32.30
C SER A 93 12.23 -36.24 33.12
N ASP A 94 13.00 -37.27 32.77
CA ASP A 94 14.38 -37.45 33.25
C ASP A 94 15.33 -36.52 32.49
#